data_AF-A0A832VQI9-F1
#
_entry.id   AF-A0A832VQI9-F1
#
_cell.length_a   1.000
_cell.length_b   1.000
_cell.length_c   1.000
_cell.angle_alpha   90.00
_cell.angle_beta   90.00
_cell.angle_gamma   90.00
#
_symmetry.space_group_name_H-M   'P 1'
#
loop_
_entity.id
_entity.type
_entity.pdbx_description
1 polymer ?
#
loop_
_entity_poly.entity_id
_entity_poly.type
_entity_poly.pdbx_seq_one_letter_code
_entity_poly.pdbx_strand_id
1 'polypeptide(L)'
;MAIVSIIKFRKETKVKIQADLVTTLTKIIDIIRNDTVREYRELLRKSDILRHASENTLPMIDEYTEKIARYVAVSYDKLGFILKHDEDLERRVLEWHGEDIEEMWTMLAPLVYYKWRQRNPRYAIEFERLGKKAKVGK
;
A
#
# COMPACT_ATOMS: atom_id res chain seq x y z
N MET A 1 4.77 30.65 36.73
CA MET A 1 3.96 30.64 35.49
C MET A 1 4.61 29.86 34.34
N ALA A 2 5.91 30.04 34.04
CA ALA A 2 6.59 29.40 32.89
C ALA A 2 6.75 27.85 32.95
N ILE A 3 6.89 27.27 34.15
CA ILE A 3 7.10 25.81 34.30
C ILE A 3 5.82 25.02 33.96
N VAL A 4 4.66 25.56 34.32
CA VAL A 4 3.35 24.94 34.05
C VAL A 4 3.06 24.93 32.54
N SER A 5 3.43 25.99 31.82
CA SER A 5 3.29 26.07 30.36
C SER A 5 4.23 25.11 29.63
N ILE A 6 5.48 24.93 30.09
CA ILE A 6 6.40 23.94 29.51
C ILE A 6 5.91 22.50 29.72
N ILE A 7 5.35 22.20 30.90
CA ILE A 7 4.79 20.87 31.21
C ILE A 7 3.52 20.61 30.37
N LYS A 8 2.63 21.61 30.23
CA LYS A 8 1.45 21.51 29.34
C LYS A 8 1.86 21.28 27.89
N PHE A 9 2.82 22.06 27.36
CA PHE A 9 3.29 21.93 25.99
C PHE A 9 3.93 20.55 25.72
N ARG A 10 4.74 20.04 26.65
CA ARG A 10 5.29 18.67 26.55
C ARG A 10 4.21 17.59 26.60
N LYS A 11 3.16 17.76 27.41
CA LYS A 11 2.00 16.85 27.44
C LYS A 11 1.21 16.88 26.13
N GLU A 12 0.92 18.07 25.60
CA GLU A 12 0.23 18.25 24.31
C GLU A 12 1.02 17.64 23.16
N THR A 13 2.35 17.78 23.17
CA THR A 13 3.23 17.17 22.17
C THR A 13 3.22 15.64 22.26
N LYS A 14 3.26 15.07 23.47
CA LYS A 14 3.16 13.62 23.68
C LYS A 14 1.79 13.06 23.27
N VAL A 15 0.70 13.74 23.61
CA VAL A 15 -0.67 13.34 23.24
C VAL A 15 -0.84 13.41 21.72
N LYS A 16 -0.28 14.43 21.06
CA LYS A 16 -0.30 14.54 19.60
C LYS A 16 0.48 13.41 18.92
N ILE A 17 1.68 13.10 19.40
CA ILE A 17 2.48 11.97 18.91
C ILE A 17 1.72 10.64 19.08
N GLN A 18 1.05 10.43 20.22
CA GLN A 18 0.25 9.24 20.48
C GLN A 18 -1.00 9.16 19.58
N ALA A 19 -1.69 10.28 19.37
CA ALA A 19 -2.82 10.35 18.45
C ALA A 19 -2.42 10.09 17.00
N ASP A 20 -1.26 10.61 16.56
CA ASP A 20 -0.70 10.36 15.25
C ASP A 20 -0.31 8.88 15.06
N LEU A 21 0.26 8.25 16.09
CA LEU A 21 0.55 6.81 16.13
C LEU A 21 -0.71 5.95 16.04
N VAL A 22 -1.73 6.23 16.86
CA VAL A 22 -3.01 5.51 16.82
C VAL A 22 -3.68 5.69 15.46
N THR A 23 -3.72 6.91 14.93
CA THR A 23 -4.29 7.19 13.60
C THR A 23 -3.55 6.44 12.50
N THR A 24 -2.22 6.35 12.60
CA THR A 24 -1.38 5.62 11.63
C THR A 24 -1.63 4.12 11.72
N LEU A 25 -1.71 3.57 12.93
CA LEU A 25 -2.06 2.17 13.16
C LEU A 25 -3.48 1.84 12.66
N THR A 26 -4.47 2.70 12.91
CA THR A 26 -5.83 2.54 12.40
C THR A 26 -5.83 2.54 10.87
N LYS A 27 -5.11 3.44 10.21
CA LYS A 27 -4.99 3.45 8.73
C LYS A 27 -4.34 2.19 8.18
N ILE A 28 -3.33 1.64 8.86
CA ILE A 28 -2.71 0.37 8.48
C ILE A 28 -3.71 -0.77 8.62
N ILE A 29 -4.39 -0.85 9.77
CA ILE A 29 -5.42 -1.86 10.03
C ILE A 29 -6.55 -1.75 9.01
N ASP A 30 -7.00 -0.55 8.69
CA ASP A 30 -8.06 -0.29 7.72
C ASP A 30 -7.67 -0.65 6.30
N ILE A 31 -6.38 -0.71 5.95
CA ILE A 31 -5.91 -1.17 4.63
C ILE A 31 -5.74 -2.69 4.63
N ILE A 32 -5.11 -3.23 5.67
CA ILE A 32 -4.81 -4.67 5.77
C ILE A 32 -6.08 -5.49 5.99
N ARG A 33 -6.97 -5.03 6.87
CA ARG A 33 -8.25 -5.67 7.21
C ARG A 33 -9.42 -5.11 6.42
N ASN A 34 -9.19 -4.27 5.42
CA ASN A 34 -10.27 -3.77 4.60
C ASN A 34 -10.94 -4.93 3.87
N ASP A 35 -12.21 -5.20 4.20
CA ASP A 35 -12.97 -6.24 3.51
C ASP A 35 -13.08 -5.94 2.01
N THR A 36 -13.15 -4.65 1.61
CA THR A 36 -13.18 -4.25 0.21
C THR A 36 -11.83 -4.47 -0.49
N VAL A 37 -10.69 -4.17 0.13
CA VAL A 37 -9.37 -4.47 -0.48
C VAL A 37 -9.20 -5.98 -0.60
N ARG A 38 -9.60 -6.76 0.41
CA ARG A 38 -9.56 -8.23 0.34
C ARG A 38 -10.44 -8.75 -0.80
N GLU A 39 -11.69 -8.33 -0.87
CA GLU A 39 -12.62 -8.71 -1.96
C GLU A 39 -12.05 -8.34 -3.33
N TYR A 40 -11.49 -7.14 -3.46
CA TYR A 40 -10.91 -6.67 -4.71
C TYR A 40 -9.67 -7.45 -5.11
N ARG A 41 -8.81 -7.84 -4.16
CA ARG A 41 -7.71 -8.78 -4.43
C ARG A 41 -8.23 -10.11 -4.95
N GLU A 42 -9.27 -10.67 -4.35
CA GLU A 42 -9.90 -11.91 -4.82
C GLU A 42 -10.50 -11.78 -6.22
N LEU A 43 -11.14 -10.65 -6.53
CA LEU A 43 -11.67 -10.38 -7.87
C LEU A 43 -10.53 -10.28 -8.90
N LEU A 44 -9.43 -9.62 -8.56
CA LEU A 44 -8.24 -9.53 -9.44
C LEU A 44 -7.59 -10.91 -9.63
N ARG A 45 -7.49 -11.73 -8.57
CA ARG A 45 -7.00 -13.11 -8.64
C ARG A 45 -7.80 -14.00 -9.59
N LYS A 46 -9.12 -13.77 -9.68
CA LYS A 46 -10.01 -14.49 -10.60
C LYS A 46 -9.96 -13.96 -12.03
N SER A 47 -9.29 -12.83 -12.27
CA SER A 47 -9.15 -12.25 -13.61
C SER A 47 -8.09 -13.01 -14.41
N ASP A 48 -8.52 -13.80 -15.38
CA ASP A 48 -7.62 -14.50 -16.31
C ASP A 48 -6.74 -13.54 -17.10
N ILE A 49 -7.26 -12.34 -17.42
CA ILE A 49 -6.55 -11.30 -18.17
C ILE A 49 -5.32 -10.81 -17.39
N LEU A 50 -5.43 -10.64 -16.08
CA LEU A 50 -4.34 -10.16 -15.23
C LEU A 50 -3.35 -11.26 -14.86
N ARG A 51 -3.78 -12.52 -14.79
CA ARG A 51 -2.90 -13.67 -14.59
C ARG A 51 -1.93 -13.90 -15.76
N HIS A 52 -2.34 -13.57 -16.98
CA HIS A 52 -1.52 -13.73 -18.18
C HIS A 52 -0.87 -12.42 -18.64
N ALA A 53 -1.01 -11.34 -17.87
CA ALA A 53 -0.37 -10.07 -18.17
C ALA A 53 1.15 -10.22 -18.00
N SER A 54 1.88 -10.24 -19.12
CA SER A 54 3.35 -10.23 -19.12
C SER A 54 3.87 -8.80 -19.26
N GLU A 55 5.16 -8.59 -18.99
CA GLU A 55 5.84 -7.30 -19.22
C GLU A 55 5.74 -6.80 -20.67
N ASN A 56 5.33 -7.65 -21.62
CA ASN A 56 5.25 -7.32 -23.04
C ASN A 56 3.82 -7.22 -23.60
N THR A 57 2.80 -7.51 -22.79
CA THR A 57 1.41 -7.46 -23.23
C THR A 57 0.60 -6.58 -22.29
N LEU A 58 0.14 -5.44 -22.81
CA LEU A 58 -0.78 -4.55 -22.09
C LEU A 58 -2.13 -5.27 -21.98
N PRO A 59 -2.57 -5.69 -20.79
CA PRO A 59 -3.85 -6.37 -20.67
C PRO A 59 -4.96 -5.37 -21.01
N MET A 60 -5.76 -5.69 -22.03
CA MET A 60 -6.98 -4.93 -22.32
C MET A 60 -8.02 -5.32 -21.27
N ILE A 61 -8.02 -4.58 -20.16
CA ILE A 61 -8.99 -4.73 -19.08
C ILE A 61 -10.17 -3.81 -19.30
N ASP A 62 -11.35 -4.27 -18.90
CA ASP A 62 -12.55 -3.43 -18.82
C ASP A 62 -12.41 -2.35 -17.73
N GLU A 63 -13.28 -1.35 -17.78
CA GLU A 63 -13.24 -0.20 -16.87
C GLU A 63 -13.46 -0.59 -15.41
N TYR A 64 -14.29 -1.60 -15.14
CA TYR A 64 -14.56 -2.06 -13.79
C TYR A 64 -13.34 -2.74 -13.18
N THR A 65 -12.70 -3.66 -13.93
CA THR A 65 -11.45 -4.30 -13.55
C THR A 65 -10.34 -3.26 -13.35
N GLU A 66 -10.23 -2.24 -14.22
CA GLU A 66 -9.26 -1.15 -14.03
C GLU A 66 -9.51 -0.36 -12.75
N LYS A 67 -10.77 -0.05 -12.43
CA LYS A 67 -11.13 0.69 -11.21
C LYS A 67 -10.72 -0.09 -9.96
N ILE A 68 -10.99 -1.40 -9.93
CA ILE A 68 -10.59 -2.31 -8.85
C ILE A 68 -9.06 -2.34 -8.73
N ALA A 69 -8.37 -2.55 -9.84
CA ALA A 69 -6.91 -2.61 -9.90
C ALA A 69 -6.26 -1.33 -9.38
N ARG A 70 -6.79 -0.16 -9.76
CA ARG A 70 -6.33 1.13 -9.24
C ARG A 70 -6.57 1.27 -7.74
N TYR A 71 -7.73 0.86 -7.24
CA TYR A 71 -8.04 0.91 -5.82
C TYR A 71 -7.05 0.08 -4.99
N VAL A 72 -6.76 -1.14 -5.44
CA VAL A 72 -5.76 -2.02 -4.81
C VAL A 72 -4.36 -1.39 -4.86
N ALA A 73 -3.93 -0.90 -6.04
CA ALA A 73 -2.63 -0.25 -6.18
C ALA A 73 -2.47 0.98 -5.26
N VAL A 74 -3.49 1.85 -5.19
CA VAL A 74 -3.47 3.02 -4.31
C VAL A 74 -3.48 2.63 -2.83
N SER A 75 -4.16 1.54 -2.47
CA SER A 75 -4.19 1.07 -1.08
C SER A 75 -2.81 0.59 -0.64
N TYR A 76 -2.12 -0.19 -1.48
CA TYR A 76 -0.74 -0.59 -1.21
C TYR A 76 0.26 0.56 -1.29
N ASP A 77 0.05 1.54 -2.16
CA ASP A 77 0.90 2.74 -2.22
C ASP A 77 0.81 3.56 -0.93
N LYS A 78 -0.40 3.72 -0.39
CA LYS A 78 -0.62 4.33 0.94
C LYS A 78 0.05 3.52 2.04
N LEU A 79 -0.07 2.20 2.01
CA LEU A 79 0.62 1.32 2.97
C LEU A 79 2.14 1.54 2.91
N GLY A 80 2.74 1.54 1.71
CA GLY A 80 4.16 1.76 1.53
C GLY A 80 4.63 3.13 1.98
N PHE A 81 3.81 4.16 1.75
CA PHE A 81 4.07 5.51 2.24
C PHE A 81 4.09 5.59 3.77
N ILE A 82 3.20 4.86 4.44
CA ILE A 82 3.16 4.81 5.91
C ILE A 82 4.37 4.05 6.45
N LEU A 83 4.67 2.88 5.87
CA LEU A 83 5.69 1.97 6.39
C LEU A 83 7.12 2.47 6.19
N LYS A 84 7.39 3.31 5.18
CA LYS A 84 8.76 3.80 4.91
C LYS A 84 9.41 4.57 6.06
N HIS A 85 8.63 5.00 7.03
CA HIS A 85 9.08 5.76 8.20
C HIS A 85 9.36 4.87 9.43
N ASP A 86 9.05 3.57 9.37
CA ASP A 86 9.24 2.62 10.46
C ASP A 86 9.68 1.24 9.90
N GLU A 87 10.98 0.99 9.92
CA GLU A 87 11.57 -0.24 9.35
C GLU A 87 11.15 -1.52 10.09
N ASP A 88 10.96 -1.45 11.41
CA ASP A 88 10.55 -2.61 12.20
C ASP A 88 9.10 -2.99 11.91
N LEU A 89 8.23 -1.99 11.80
CA LEU A 89 6.83 -2.20 11.40
C LEU A 89 6.73 -2.70 9.95
N GLU A 90 7.51 -2.11 9.04
CA GLU A 90 7.57 -2.56 7.65
C GLU A 90 8.00 -4.02 7.56
N ARG A 91 9.05 -4.43 8.28
CA ARG A 91 9.50 -5.82 8.32
C ARG A 91 8.39 -6.77 8.77
N ARG A 92 7.68 -6.45 9.86
CA ARG A 92 6.58 -7.28 10.36
C ARG A 92 5.41 -7.38 9.38
N VAL A 93 5.08 -6.29 8.69
CA VAL A 93 4.03 -6.32 7.66
C VAL A 93 4.45 -7.19 6.48
N LEU A 94 5.72 -7.13 6.07
CA LEU A 94 6.25 -8.00 5.02
C LEU A 94 6.30 -9.47 5.45
N GLU A 95 6.61 -9.77 6.72
CA GLU A 95 6.55 -11.15 7.25
C GLU A 95 5.13 -11.74 7.20
N TRP A 96 4.09 -10.94 7.49
CA TRP A 96 2.71 -11.44 7.56
C TRP A 96 1.93 -11.33 6.25
N HIS A 97 2.25 -10.34 5.42
CA HIS A 97 1.49 -10.00 4.21
C HIS A 97 2.37 -9.88 2.96
N GLY A 98 3.64 -10.26 3.04
CA GLY A 98 4.60 -10.16 1.93
C GLY A 98 4.14 -10.91 0.69
N GLU A 99 3.60 -12.12 0.84
CA GLU A 99 3.10 -12.91 -0.29
C GLU A 99 1.98 -12.20 -1.05
N ASP A 100 0.98 -11.68 -0.33
CA ASP A 100 -0.11 -10.90 -0.92
C ASP A 100 0.42 -9.64 -1.62
N ILE A 101 1.36 -8.93 -1.00
CA ILE A 101 1.94 -7.70 -1.55
C ILE A 101 2.74 -8.01 -2.82
N GLU A 102 3.55 -9.07 -2.80
CA GLU A 102 4.34 -9.54 -3.95
C GLU A 102 3.43 -9.95 -5.11
N GLU A 103 2.41 -10.76 -4.83
CA GLU A 103 1.46 -11.25 -5.84
C GLU A 103 0.74 -10.08 -6.50
N MET A 104 0.18 -9.18 -5.69
CA MET A 104 -0.54 -8.02 -6.20
C MET A 104 0.38 -7.06 -6.97
N TRP A 105 1.62 -6.87 -6.50
CA TRP A 105 2.59 -6.07 -7.24
C TRP A 105 2.90 -6.71 -8.60
N THR A 106 3.15 -8.01 -8.63
CA THR A 106 3.47 -8.74 -9.87
C THR A 106 2.32 -8.65 -10.87
N MET A 107 1.09 -8.80 -10.40
CA MET A 107 -0.12 -8.72 -11.24
C MET A 107 -0.36 -7.31 -11.80
N LEU A 108 -0.09 -6.27 -11.00
CA LEU A 108 -0.43 -4.89 -11.36
C LEU A 108 0.73 -4.11 -11.99
N ALA A 109 1.98 -4.58 -11.87
CA ALA A 109 3.16 -3.92 -12.41
C ALA A 109 3.03 -3.57 -13.90
N PRO A 110 2.54 -4.45 -14.80
CA PRO A 110 2.36 -4.11 -16.21
C PRO A 110 1.42 -2.90 -16.41
N LEU A 111 0.29 -2.84 -15.69
CA LEU A 111 -0.63 -1.71 -15.76
C LEU A 111 0.00 -0.41 -15.24
N VAL A 112 0.75 -0.52 -14.13
CA VAL A 112 1.46 0.61 -13.54
C VAL A 112 2.44 1.21 -14.54
N TYR A 113 3.32 0.41 -15.13
CA TYR A 113 4.36 0.91 -16.05
C TYR A 113 3.78 1.38 -17.39
N TYR A 114 2.91 0.58 -18.01
CA TYR A 114 2.54 0.80 -19.41
C TYR A 114 1.25 1.62 -19.60
N LYS A 115 0.40 1.74 -18.58
CA LYS A 115 -0.85 2.51 -18.67
C LYS A 115 -0.84 3.72 -17.75
N TRP A 116 -0.50 3.54 -16.48
CA TRP A 116 -0.77 4.55 -15.45
C TRP A 116 0.37 5.56 -15.30
N ARG A 117 1.63 5.10 -15.36
CA ARG A 117 2.80 6.00 -15.25
C ARG A 117 3.07 6.85 -16.48
N GLN A 118 2.55 6.44 -17.63
CA GLN A 118 2.50 7.29 -18.83
C GLN A 118 1.79 8.62 -18.55
N ARG A 119 0.79 8.62 -17.64
CA ARG A 119 0.04 9.83 -17.23
C ARG A 119 0.56 10.48 -15.95
N ASN A 120 1.08 9.68 -15.02
CA ASN A 120 1.65 10.16 -13.76
C ASN A 120 2.89 9.34 -13.38
N PRO A 121 4.11 9.85 -13.62
CA PRO A 121 5.35 9.10 -13.39
C PRO A 121 5.55 8.62 -11.95
N ARG A 122 4.92 9.27 -10.96
CA ARG A 122 5.02 8.91 -9.53
C ARG A 122 3.91 7.98 -9.05
N TYR A 123 3.03 7.52 -9.93
CA TYR A 123 1.93 6.64 -9.55
C TYR A 123 2.45 5.31 -8.99
N ALA A 124 1.94 4.92 -7.81
CA ALA A 124 2.24 3.66 -7.15
C ALA A 124 3.75 3.42 -6.87
N ILE A 125 4.51 4.47 -6.56
CA ILE A 125 5.95 4.39 -6.32
C ILE A 125 6.30 3.65 -5.01
N GLU A 126 5.49 3.82 -3.97
CA GLU A 126 5.69 3.15 -2.69
C GLU A 126 5.16 1.72 -2.74
N PHE A 127 4.12 1.47 -3.55
CA PHE A 127 3.68 0.09 -3.84
C PHE A 127 4.77 -0.69 -4.56
N GLU A 128 5.43 -0.11 -5.58
CA GLU A 128 6.57 -0.74 -6.24
C GLU A 128 7.69 -1.07 -5.23
N ARG A 129 8.04 -0.11 -4.37
CA ARG A 129 9.07 -0.28 -3.34
C ARG A 129 8.74 -1.46 -2.42
N LEU A 130 7.51 -1.51 -1.91
CA LEU A 130 7.04 -2.62 -1.07
C LEU A 130 7.04 -3.94 -1.83
N GLY A 131 6.51 -3.98 -3.05
CA GLY A 131 6.46 -5.18 -3.88
C GLY A 131 7.84 -5.75 -4.19
N LYS A 132 8.82 -4.89 -4.46
CA LYS A 132 10.23 -5.28 -4.63
C LYS A 132 10.84 -5.84 -3.34
N LYS A 133 10.58 -5.22 -2.19
CA LYS A 133 11.06 -5.73 -0.89
C LYS A 133 10.43 -7.07 -0.53
N ALA A 134 9.14 -7.25 -0.81
CA ALA A 134 8.45 -8.51 -0.59
C ALA A 134 9.07 -9.68 -1.38
N LYS A 135 9.59 -9.42 -2.61
CA LYS A 135 10.32 -10.42 -3.41
C LYS A 135 11.67 -10.84 -2.82
N VAL A 136 12.37 -9.92 -2.15
CA VAL A 136 13.73 -10.14 -1.62
C VAL A 136 13.70 -10.79 -0.23
N GLY A 137 12.57 -10.72 0.48
CA GLY A 137 12.40 -11.32 1.82
C GLY A 137 12.22 -12.84 1.84
N LYS A 138 12.43 -13.54 0.72
CA LYS A 138 12.46 -15.00 0.58
C LYS A 138 13.89 -15.50 0.57
#